data_AF-A0A940RXK9-F1
#
_entry.id   AF-A0A940RXK9-F1
#
_cell.length_a   1.000
_cell.length_b   1.000
_cell.length_c   1.000
_cell.angle_alpha   90.00
_cell.angle_beta   90.00
_cell.angle_gamma   90.00
#
_symmetry.space_group_name_H-M   'P 1'
#
loop_
_entity.id
_entity.type
_entity.pdbx_description
1 polymer ?
#
loop_
_entity_poly.entity_id
_entity_poly.type
_entity_poly.pdbx_seq_one_letter_code
_entity_poly.pdbx_strand_id
1 'polypeptide(L)'
;MTKRQDEGGRATASRPLVRDEATGRVGELMFLGDWEDPDARPPRSHRLAFIRPLGGGREWCTAPECVTVLPACEPPAAGGTRCTHDVIARRDGKTHCRDCAAQIYL
;
A
#
# COMPACT_ATOMS: atom_id res chain seq x y z
N MET A 1 -8.83 45.68 1.20
CA MET A 1 -8.00 44.76 0.37
C MET A 1 -7.94 43.43 1.09
N THR A 2 -8.70 42.47 0.58
CA THR A 2 -8.95 41.16 1.18
C THR A 2 -7.86 40.19 0.77
N LYS A 3 -7.17 39.54 1.71
CA LYS A 3 -6.46 38.29 1.44
C LYS A 3 -7.00 37.22 2.38
N ARG A 4 -7.92 36.43 1.84
CA ARG A 4 -8.32 35.13 2.37
C ARG A 4 -7.08 34.24 2.31
N GLN A 5 -6.69 33.66 3.44
CA GLN A 5 -5.81 32.50 3.43
C GLN A 5 -6.75 31.30 3.47
N ASP A 6 -6.97 30.74 2.28
CA ASP A 6 -7.73 29.53 2.09
C ASP A 6 -7.04 28.35 2.78
N GLU A 7 -7.91 27.51 3.33
CA GLU A 7 -7.66 26.31 4.10
C GLU A 7 -6.88 25.28 3.26
N GLY A 8 -5.56 25.20 3.47
CA GLY A 8 -4.72 24.16 2.90
C GLY A 8 -4.91 22.84 3.64
N GLY A 9 -5.95 22.08 3.28
CA GLY A 9 -6.16 20.70 3.71
C GLY A 9 -4.88 19.88 3.51
N ARG A 10 -4.35 19.33 4.60
CA ARG A 10 -3.14 18.51 4.62
C ARG A 10 -3.39 17.24 3.81
N ALA A 11 -3.05 17.27 2.52
CA ALA A 11 -2.91 16.05 1.73
C ALA A 11 -1.78 15.23 2.37
N THR A 12 -2.13 14.30 3.26
CA THR A 12 -1.25 13.19 3.62
C THR A 12 -0.84 12.53 2.31
N ALA A 13 0.42 12.70 1.91
CA ALA A 13 0.98 12.01 0.75
C ALA A 13 0.67 10.52 0.92
N SER A 14 -0.23 9.97 0.08
CA SER A 14 -0.62 8.58 0.20
C SER A 14 0.61 7.73 -0.12
N ARG A 15 0.94 6.81 0.80
CA ARG A 15 2.02 5.85 0.53
C ARG A 15 1.64 4.96 -0.67
N PRO A 16 2.59 4.58 -1.53
CA PRO A 16 2.30 3.71 -2.66
C PRO A 16 1.71 2.38 -2.19
N LEU A 17 0.66 1.92 -2.87
CA LEU A 17 0.16 0.57 -2.69
C LEU A 17 1.05 -0.39 -3.47
N VAL A 18 1.43 -1.50 -2.87
CA VAL A 18 2.30 -2.48 -3.49
C VAL A 18 1.77 -3.90 -3.29
N ARG A 19 2.07 -4.77 -4.26
CA ARG A 19 1.94 -6.22 -4.15
C ARG A 19 3.33 -6.80 -3.91
N ASP A 20 3.42 -7.69 -2.92
CA ASP A 20 4.56 -8.57 -2.71
C ASP A 20 4.33 -9.88 -3.47
N GLU A 21 5.03 -10.07 -4.58
CA GLU A 21 4.92 -11.24 -5.45
C GLU A 21 5.37 -12.54 -4.77
N ALA A 22 6.25 -12.46 -3.76
CA ALA A 22 6.70 -13.64 -3.03
C ALA A 22 5.59 -14.26 -2.18
N THR A 23 4.65 -13.45 -1.70
CA THR A 23 3.58 -13.89 -0.80
C THR A 23 2.16 -13.69 -1.35
N GLY A 24 2.03 -12.97 -2.47
CA GLY A 24 0.76 -12.52 -3.05
C GLY A 24 0.03 -11.49 -2.19
N ARG A 25 0.65 -10.95 -1.14
CA ARG A 25 0.04 -10.00 -0.20
C ARG A 25 0.12 -8.58 -0.75
N VAL A 26 -0.84 -7.74 -0.33
CA VAL A 26 -0.93 -6.33 -0.72
C VAL A 26 -0.90 -5.44 0.51
N GLY A 27 -0.15 -4.34 0.43
CA GLY A 27 -0.01 -3.37 1.51
C GLY A 27 0.59 -2.05 1.05
N GLU A 28 0.74 -1.12 1.97
CA GLU A 28 1.39 0.18 1.74
C GLU A 28 2.91 0.03 1.90
N LEU A 29 3.67 0.58 0.94
CA LEU A 29 5.12 0.67 1.05
C LEU A 29 5.48 1.74 2.07
N MET A 30 6.06 1.31 3.18
CA MET A 30 6.39 2.15 4.33
C MET A 30 7.83 2.66 4.26
N PHE A 31 8.73 1.78 3.83
CA PHE A 31 10.16 2.06 3.70
C PHE A 31 10.78 1.15 2.64
N LEU A 32 11.74 1.69 1.90
CA LEU A 32 12.60 0.95 0.98
C LEU A 32 14.03 1.42 1.20
N GLY A 33 14.90 0.51 1.61
CA GLY A 33 16.28 0.89 1.88
C GLY A 33 17.10 -0.26 2.42
N ASP A 34 18.35 0.06 2.72
CA ASP A 34 19.31 -0.86 3.30
C ASP A 34 19.10 -0.96 4.80
N TRP A 35 19.08 -2.18 5.30
CA TRP A 35 19.03 -2.51 6.72
C TRP A 35 20.24 -3.35 7.07
N GLU A 36 20.95 -2.93 8.12
CA GLU A 36 22.10 -3.65 8.66
C GLU A 36 21.68 -4.35 9.95
N ASP A 37 21.91 -5.66 10.01
CA ASP A 37 21.68 -6.44 11.21
C ASP A 37 22.75 -6.11 12.26
N PRO A 38 22.38 -5.50 13.42
CA PRO A 38 23.35 -5.13 14.44
C PRO A 38 24.07 -6.34 15.06
N ASP A 39 23.49 -7.55 14.94
CA ASP A 39 24.04 -8.77 15.53
C ASP A 39 24.88 -9.58 14.52
N ALA A 40 24.88 -9.21 13.23
CA ALA A 40 25.64 -9.93 12.21
C ALA A 40 27.16 -9.67 12.30
N ARG A 41 27.95 -10.75 12.34
CA ARG A 41 29.42 -10.74 12.31
C ARG A 41 29.91 -11.66 11.17
N PRO A 42 30.46 -11.13 10.05
CA PRO A 42 30.67 -9.71 9.72
C PRO A 42 29.35 -8.97 9.42
N PRO A 43 29.34 -7.61 9.48
CA PRO A 43 28.17 -6.81 9.12
C PRO A 43 27.72 -7.12 7.69
N ARG A 44 26.41 -7.29 7.50
CA ARG A 44 25.79 -7.50 6.19
C ARG A 44 24.63 -6.53 6.03
N SER A 45 24.68 -5.76 4.95
CA SER A 45 23.59 -4.88 4.54
C SER A 45 22.61 -5.66 3.66
N HIS A 46 21.32 -5.57 4.00
CA HIS A 46 20.22 -6.17 3.27
C HIS A 46 19.27 -5.07 2.79
N ARG A 47 19.12 -4.95 1.47
CA ARG A 47 18.12 -4.06 0.90
C ARG A 47 16.73 -4.69 1.04
N LEU A 48 15.82 -4.02 1.73
CA LEU A 48 14.50 -4.53 2.08
C LEU A 48 13.40 -3.52 1.78
N ALA A 49 12.23 -4.04 1.42
CA ALA A 49 10.97 -3.29 1.36
C ALA A 49 10.11 -3.63 2.58
N PHE A 50 9.74 -2.62 3.37
CA PHE A 50 8.86 -2.75 4.52
C PHE A 50 7.43 -2.40 4.13
N ILE A 51 6.50 -3.33 4.36
CA ILE A 51 5.12 -3.25 3.88
C ILE A 51 4.15 -3.38 5.05
N ARG A 52 3.18 -2.47 5.10
CA ARG A 52 2.07 -2.50 6.06
C ARG A 52 0.79 -3.00 5.38
N PRO A 53 0.09 -4.01 5.92
CA PRO A 53 -1.16 -4.47 5.34
C PRO A 53 -2.26 -3.40 5.35
N LEU A 54 -3.03 -3.33 4.26
CA LEU A 54 -4.28 -2.59 4.23
C LEU A 54 -5.28 -3.20 5.23
N GLY A 55 -5.78 -2.41 6.17
CA GLY A 55 -6.63 -2.88 7.27
C GLY A 55 -5.88 -3.20 8.57
N GLY A 56 -4.55 -2.97 8.60
CA GLY A 56 -3.72 -3.24 9.78
C GLY A 56 -3.30 -4.71 9.89
N GLY A 57 -2.64 -5.05 10.99
CA GLY A 57 -2.08 -6.37 11.23
C GLY A 57 -0.55 -6.38 11.25
N ARG A 58 0.05 -7.56 11.03
CA ARG A 58 1.50 -7.74 11.11
C ARG A 58 2.16 -7.22 9.83
N GLU A 59 3.01 -6.21 10.00
CA GLU A 59 3.90 -5.69 8.96
C GLU A 59 4.92 -6.77 8.55
N TRP A 60 5.41 -6.69 7.31
CA TRP A 60 6.40 -7.65 6.81
C TRP A 60 7.43 -6.99 5.93
N CYS A 61 8.57 -7.67 5.78
CA CYS A 61 9.63 -7.30 4.87
C CYS A 61 9.66 -8.28 3.70
N THR A 62 10.00 -7.79 2.52
CA THR A 62 10.31 -8.61 1.34
C THR A 62 11.51 -8.03 0.59
N ALA A 63 12.05 -8.78 -0.36
CA ALA A 63 13.09 -8.29 -1.24
C ALA A 63 12.49 -7.23 -2.20
N PRO A 64 13.16 -6.10 -2.47
CA PRO A 64 12.65 -5.05 -3.33
C PRO A 64 12.19 -5.53 -4.72
N GLU A 65 12.90 -6.49 -5.29
CA GLU A 65 12.60 -7.11 -6.58
C GLU A 65 11.29 -7.90 -6.59
N CYS A 66 10.76 -8.27 -5.42
CA CYS A 66 9.46 -8.91 -5.27
C CYS A 66 8.32 -7.91 -5.14
N VAL A 67 8.57 -6.60 -5.24
CA VAL A 67 7.57 -5.56 -5.01
C VAL A 67 7.10 -4.96 -6.34
N THR A 68 5.82 -5.13 -6.64
CA THR A 68 5.15 -4.45 -7.74
C THR A 68 4.35 -3.28 -7.21
N VAL A 69 4.62 -2.06 -7.72
CA VAL A 69 3.79 -0.89 -7.40
C VAL A 69 2.45 -1.04 -8.11
N LEU A 70 1.38 -1.03 -7.33
CA LEU A 70 0.02 -1.02 -7.86
C LEU A 70 -0.34 0.41 -8.25
N PRO A 71 -1.08 0.60 -9.35
CA PRO A 71 -1.62 1.91 -9.68
C PRO A 71 -2.44 2.41 -8.49
N ALA A 72 -2.14 3.62 -8.03
CA ALA A 72 -3.03 4.28 -7.08
C ALA A 72 -4.40 4.37 -7.77
N CYS A 73 -5.41 3.67 -7.24
CA CYS A 73 -6.77 4.11 -7.51
C CYS A 73 -6.82 5.53 -6.95
N GLU A 74 -6.87 6.52 -7.84
CA GLU A 74 -7.26 7.86 -7.42
C GLU A 74 -8.49 7.70 -6.54
N PRO A 75 -8.51 8.28 -5.33
CA PRO A 75 -9.73 8.26 -4.54
C PRO A 75 -10.79 8.90 -5.44
N PRO A 76 -11.88 8.18 -5.78
CA PRO A 76 -12.92 8.80 -6.56
C PRO A 76 -13.40 10.02 -5.78
N ALA A 77 -13.43 11.17 -6.46
CA ALA A 77 -13.96 12.40 -5.90
C ALA A 77 -15.31 12.09 -5.23
N ALA A 78 -15.32 12.08 -3.90
CA ALA A 78 -16.47 11.93 -3.02
C ALA A 78 -17.67 11.14 -3.62
N GLY A 79 -17.55 9.82 -3.74
CA GLY A 79 -18.69 8.98 -4.12
C GLY A 79 -18.24 7.58 -4.50
N GLY A 80 -18.58 6.59 -3.66
CA GLY A 80 -18.05 5.23 -3.73
C GLY A 80 -18.01 4.65 -5.14
N THR A 81 -16.82 4.35 -5.63
CA THR A 81 -16.65 3.80 -6.96
C THR A 81 -16.52 2.29 -6.85
N ARG A 82 -17.50 1.60 -7.44
CA ARG A 82 -17.42 0.18 -7.75
C ARG A 82 -16.20 -0.01 -8.64
N CYS A 83 -15.23 -0.83 -8.21
CA CYS A 83 -14.26 -1.39 -9.17
C CYS A 83 -15.09 -2.13 -10.25
N THR A 84 -14.83 -1.83 -11.52
CA THR A 84 -15.47 -2.47 -12.68
C THR A 84 -14.71 -3.69 -13.18
N HIS A 85 -13.56 -4.02 -12.59
CA HIS A 85 -12.85 -5.26 -12.88
C HIS A 85 -13.69 -6.46 -12.40
N ASP A 86 -13.73 -7.49 -13.23
CA ASP A 86 -14.44 -8.75 -12.99
C ASP A 86 -13.72 -9.68 -11.99
N VAL A 87 -12.50 -9.33 -11.59
CA VAL A 87 -11.66 -10.14 -10.73
C VAL A 87 -11.93 -9.84 -9.25
N ILE A 88 -12.89 -10.57 -8.66
CA ILE A 88 -13.28 -10.46 -7.25
C ILE A 88 -12.60 -11.52 -6.35
N ALA A 89 -12.23 -11.12 -5.13
CA ALA A 89 -11.80 -11.99 -4.04
C ALA A 89 -12.55 -11.64 -2.75
N ARG A 90 -12.87 -12.65 -1.94
CA ARG A 90 -13.42 -12.44 -0.60
C ARG A 90 -12.29 -12.38 0.42
N ARG A 91 -12.28 -11.34 1.25
CA ARG A 91 -11.37 -11.19 2.39
C ARG A 91 -12.11 -10.53 3.56
N ASP A 92 -11.98 -11.07 4.75
CA ASP A 92 -12.59 -10.54 5.99
C ASP A 92 -14.12 -10.35 5.91
N GLY A 93 -14.81 -11.26 5.22
CA GLY A 93 -16.27 -11.19 5.00
C GLY A 93 -16.72 -10.12 3.99
N LYS A 94 -15.78 -9.40 3.36
CA LYS A 94 -16.03 -8.36 2.36
C LYS A 94 -15.51 -8.80 0.99
N THR A 95 -16.16 -8.35 -0.06
CA THR A 95 -15.70 -8.58 -1.44
C THR A 95 -14.75 -7.46 -1.83
N HIS A 96 -13.59 -7.82 -2.36
CA HIS A 96 -12.56 -6.90 -2.82
C HIS A 96 -12.15 -7.25 -4.26
N CYS A 97 -11.79 -6.23 -5.02
CA CYS A 97 -11.20 -6.33 -6.34
C CYS A 97 -9.74 -6.85 -6.21
N ARG A 98 -9.33 -7.89 -6.95
CA ARG A 98 -7.98 -8.47 -6.83
C ARG A 98 -6.87 -7.57 -7.39
N ASP A 99 -7.20 -6.72 -8.34
CA ASP A 99 -6.24 -5.90 -9.06
C ASP A 99 -5.98 -4.57 -8.37
N CYS A 100 -7.01 -3.98 -7.76
CA CYS A 100 -6.88 -2.68 -7.10
C CYS A 100 -7.31 -2.67 -5.63
N ALA A 101 -7.62 -3.84 -5.04
CA ALA A 101 -8.06 -4.00 -3.66
C ALA A 101 -9.34 -3.23 -3.25
N ALA A 102 -10.01 -2.56 -4.19
CA ALA A 102 -11.23 -1.80 -3.94
C ALA A 102 -12.33 -2.71 -3.37
N GLN A 103 -12.98 -2.28 -2.29
CA GLN A 103 -14.10 -3.00 -1.70
C GLN A 103 -15.33 -2.87 -2.61
N ILE A 104 -15.92 -4.00 -2.98
CA ILE A 104 -17.12 -4.10 -3.81
C ILE A 104 -18.29 -4.43 -2.89
N TYR A 105 -19.26 -3.52 -2.83
CA TYR A 105 -20.55 -3.75 -2.19
C TYR A 105 -21.48 -4.33 -3.27
N LEU A 106 -21.69 -5.65 -3.21
CA LEU A 106 -22.71 -6.35 -4.00
C LEU A 106 -24.10 -6.09 -3.40
#